data_AF-A0A7S4I0P9-F1
#
_entry.id   AF-A0A7S4I0P9-F1
#
_cell.length_a   1.000
_cell.length_b   1.000
_cell.length_c   1.000
_cell.angle_alpha   90.00
_cell.angle_beta   90.00
_cell.angle_gamma   90.00
#
_symmetry.space_group_name_H-M   'P 1'
#
loop_
_entity.id
_entity.type
_entity.pdbx_description
1 polymer ?
#
loop_
_entity_poly.entity_id
_entity_poly.type
_entity_poly.pdbx_seq_one_letter_code
_entity_poly.pdbx_strand_id
1 'polypeptide(L)'
;VDHAEVAKMQREMELEAEEQKLALQQQQQQDREAKQQLDVELLDVKGKIRKERDEQIRAAHRLRELQSKLVVGGVNLLEKDVQQREMEAQLDSELEERRREEQRLAEEVEKEEEARLGLDEQYNSLQEEIEGKTRKLKKLWGKFKTAQAEVQDLQNEFQREKEDILDTIRELSRQLKLRQLIMTSYIPLEQLSKIERCSEWDEATEQWRINRLQYAGNKVKRRAEGGADASPMRNRKGKQSAKNAEKPALDISKAMAAVYFSYEPDPEAMAEADPEEQAIVQAERANKIEHAERQRKKREQMKLDAALLLN
;
A
#
# COMPACT_ATOMS: atom_id res chain seq x y z
N VAL A 1 1.99 97.96 -68.10
CA VAL A 1 2.51 96.59 -67.92
C VAL A 1 2.91 96.43 -66.45
N ASP A 2 1.87 96.32 -65.62
CA ASP A 2 1.67 95.29 -64.58
C ASP A 2 2.54 95.27 -63.31
N HIS A 3 2.57 96.39 -62.57
CA HIS A 3 2.93 96.40 -61.15
C HIS A 3 1.96 95.61 -60.24
N ALA A 4 0.74 95.31 -60.72
CA ALA A 4 -0.25 94.52 -59.99
C ALA A 4 0.05 93.01 -60.00
N GLU A 5 0.77 92.50 -61.01
CA GLU A 5 1.13 91.08 -61.12
C GLU A 5 2.30 90.72 -60.21
N VAL A 6 3.31 91.60 -60.10
CA VAL A 6 4.45 91.41 -59.20
C VAL A 6 4.03 91.36 -57.72
N ALA A 7 3.07 92.21 -57.31
CA ALA A 7 2.55 92.21 -55.93
C ALA A 7 1.68 91.00 -55.60
N LYS A 8 1.00 90.40 -56.59
CA LYS A 8 0.29 89.12 -56.41
C LYS A 8 1.26 87.95 -56.27
N MET A 9 2.27 87.90 -57.14
CA MET A 9 3.33 86.88 -57.10
C MET A 9 4.13 86.92 -55.79
N GLN A 10 4.38 88.10 -55.23
CA GLN A 10 5.03 88.25 -53.91
C GLN A 10 4.17 87.70 -52.76
N ARG A 11 2.85 87.94 -52.78
CA ARG A 11 1.94 87.40 -51.75
C ARG A 11 1.74 85.90 -51.87
N GLU A 12 1.69 85.36 -53.09
CA GLU A 12 1.64 83.91 -53.31
C GLU A 12 2.92 83.24 -52.81
N MET A 13 4.10 83.82 -53.09
CA MET A 13 5.38 83.36 -52.53
C MET A 13 5.46 83.44 -51.00
N GLU A 14 4.89 84.48 -50.39
CA GLU A 14 4.85 84.63 -48.93
C GLU A 14 3.92 83.59 -48.29
N LEU A 15 2.75 83.33 -48.89
CA LEU A 15 1.82 82.28 -48.45
C LEU A 15 2.43 80.89 -48.59
N GLU A 16 3.06 80.58 -49.72
CA GLU A 16 3.77 79.31 -49.92
C GLU A 16 4.93 79.14 -48.91
N ALA A 17 5.65 80.21 -48.59
CA ALA A 17 6.71 80.17 -47.58
C ALA A 17 6.16 79.99 -46.15
N GLU A 18 5.00 80.56 -45.83
CA GLU A 18 4.30 80.36 -44.56
C GLU A 18 3.77 78.93 -44.43
N GLU A 19 3.18 78.39 -45.50
CA GLU A 19 2.72 76.99 -45.58
C GLU A 19 3.89 76.01 -45.41
N GLN A 20 5.02 76.25 -46.08
CA GLN A 20 6.24 75.44 -45.94
C GLN A 20 6.82 75.49 -44.51
N LYS A 21 6.80 76.66 -43.86
CA LYS A 21 7.25 76.80 -42.46
C LYS A 21 6.33 76.04 -41.50
N LEU A 22 5.02 76.09 -41.73
CA LEU A 22 4.04 75.40 -40.89
C LEU A 22 4.13 73.87 -41.05
N ALA A 23 4.32 73.39 -42.29
CA ALA A 23 4.60 71.98 -42.55
C ALA A 23 5.90 71.51 -41.88
N LEU A 24 6.97 72.31 -41.93
CA LEU A 24 8.24 71.99 -41.27
C LEU A 24 8.08 71.96 -39.74
N GLN A 25 7.32 72.88 -39.16
CA GLN A 25 7.02 72.88 -37.72
C GLN A 25 6.21 71.66 -37.31
N GLN A 26 5.19 71.28 -38.09
CA GLN A 26 4.42 70.05 -37.85
C GLN A 26 5.29 68.81 -37.95
N GLN A 27 6.17 68.73 -38.95
CA GLN A 27 7.13 67.62 -39.09
C GLN A 27 8.08 67.56 -37.89
N GLN A 28 8.60 68.70 -37.44
CA GLN A 28 9.45 68.76 -36.25
C GLN A 28 8.72 68.36 -34.95
N GLN A 29 7.43 68.68 -34.84
CA GLN A 29 6.60 68.24 -33.71
C GLN A 29 6.39 66.72 -33.75
N GLN A 30 6.04 66.17 -34.90
CA GLN A 30 5.88 64.72 -35.10
C GLN A 30 7.19 63.97 -34.81
N ASP A 31 8.34 64.50 -35.26
CA ASP A 31 9.66 63.90 -34.98
C ASP A 31 10.01 63.94 -33.49
N ARG A 32 9.62 65.00 -32.78
CA ARG A 32 9.83 65.10 -31.33
C ARG A 32 8.96 64.11 -30.57
N GLU A 33 7.69 63.99 -30.94
CA GLU A 33 6.76 63.04 -30.34
C GLU A 33 7.19 61.59 -30.61
N ALA A 34 7.61 61.28 -31.84
CA ALA A 34 8.15 59.97 -32.20
C ALA A 34 9.41 59.63 -31.40
N LYS A 35 10.33 60.59 -31.22
CA LYS A 35 11.51 60.41 -30.35
C LYS A 35 11.12 60.16 -28.89
N GLN A 36 10.16 60.91 -28.35
CA GLN A 36 9.70 60.72 -26.97
C GLN A 36 9.04 59.35 -26.77
N GLN A 37 8.23 58.89 -27.72
CA GLN A 37 7.63 57.55 -27.67
C GLN A 37 8.71 56.47 -27.70
N LEU A 38 9.71 56.61 -28.58
CA LEU A 38 10.80 55.66 -28.71
C LEU A 38 11.68 55.63 -27.45
N ASP A 39 11.92 56.77 -26.80
CA ASP A 39 12.64 56.85 -25.52
C ASP A 39 11.89 56.14 -24.39
N VAL A 40 10.56 56.27 -24.33
CA VAL A 40 9.71 55.59 -23.33
C VAL A 40 9.73 54.08 -23.55
N GLU A 41 9.56 53.61 -24.79
CA GLU A 41 9.64 52.19 -25.12
C GLU A 41 11.02 51.60 -24.78
N LEU A 42 12.08 52.35 -25.04
CA LEU A 42 13.46 51.96 -24.76
C LEU A 42 13.72 51.86 -23.26
N LEU A 43 13.12 52.72 -22.44
CA LEU A 43 13.14 52.62 -20.97
C LEU A 43 12.37 51.39 -20.47
N ASP A 44 11.20 51.10 -21.03
CA ASP A 44 10.39 49.93 -20.67
C ASP A 44 11.10 48.62 -21.00
N VAL A 45 11.70 48.52 -22.19
CA VAL A 45 12.48 47.35 -22.61
C VAL A 45 13.71 47.17 -21.72
N LYS A 46 14.44 48.25 -21.41
CA LYS A 46 15.54 48.21 -20.44
C LYS A 46 15.08 47.74 -19.05
N GLY A 47 13.89 48.16 -18.62
CA GLY A 47 13.29 47.73 -17.36
C GLY A 47 12.98 46.23 -17.32
N LYS A 48 12.40 45.68 -18.40
CA LYS A 48 12.10 44.24 -18.52
C LYS A 48 13.36 43.38 -18.49
N ILE A 49 14.39 43.77 -19.25
CA ILE A 49 15.69 43.06 -19.28
C ILE A 49 16.34 43.02 -17.89
N ARG A 50 16.25 44.11 -17.12
CA ARG A 50 16.77 44.14 -15.74
C ARG A 50 16.04 43.17 -14.83
N LYS A 51 14.71 43.12 -14.89
CA LYS A 51 13.89 42.20 -14.07
C LYS A 51 14.19 40.74 -14.39
N GLU A 52 14.27 40.38 -15.68
CA GLU A 52 14.64 39.03 -16.10
C GLU A 52 16.04 38.64 -15.62
N ARG A 53 17.00 39.56 -15.69
CA ARG A 53 18.36 39.33 -15.20
C ARG A 53 18.39 39.12 -13.68
N ASP A 54 17.63 39.92 -12.93
CA ASP A 54 17.51 39.76 -11.47
C ASP A 54 16.86 38.43 -11.10
N GLU A 55 15.85 37.99 -11.85
CA GLU A 55 15.20 36.69 -11.67
C GLU A 55 16.15 35.52 -11.97
N GLN A 56 16.93 35.61 -13.06
CA GLN A 56 17.97 34.62 -13.37
C GLN A 56 19.03 34.56 -12.27
N ILE A 57 19.51 35.70 -11.76
CA ILE A 57 20.49 35.74 -10.68
C ILE A 57 19.91 35.13 -9.40
N ARG A 58 18.65 35.43 -9.05
CA ARG A 58 17.96 34.82 -7.89
C ARG A 58 17.75 33.32 -8.06
N ALA A 59 17.45 32.85 -9.26
CA ALA A 59 17.31 31.43 -9.55
C ALA A 59 18.66 30.72 -9.45
N ALA A 60 19.73 31.30 -10.01
CA ALA A 60 21.08 30.78 -9.92
C ALA A 60 21.61 30.74 -8.48
N HIS A 61 21.31 31.77 -7.67
CA HIS A 61 21.67 31.79 -6.25
C HIS A 61 20.95 30.67 -5.48
N ARG A 62 19.63 30.51 -5.69
CA ARG A 62 18.85 29.42 -5.09
C ARG A 62 19.37 28.04 -5.52
N LEU A 63 19.72 27.88 -6.79
CA LEU A 63 20.29 26.63 -7.31
C LEU A 63 21.64 26.33 -6.65
N ARG A 64 22.51 27.34 -6.53
CA ARG A 64 23.81 27.22 -5.86
C ARG A 64 23.67 26.93 -4.37
N GLU A 65 22.71 27.53 -3.68
CA GLU A 65 22.40 27.21 -2.28
C GLU A 65 21.88 25.79 -2.12
N LEU A 66 21.02 25.31 -3.02
CA LEU A 66 20.54 23.92 -2.98
C LEU A 66 21.69 22.95 -3.28
N GLN A 67 22.54 23.26 -4.26
CA GLN A 67 23.74 22.50 -4.56
C GLN A 67 24.74 22.52 -3.39
N SER A 68 24.97 23.67 -2.75
CA SER A 68 25.86 23.73 -1.59
C SER A 68 25.25 23.07 -0.36
N LYS A 69 23.94 23.10 -0.15
CA LYS A 69 23.29 22.32 0.92
C LYS A 69 23.37 20.82 0.64
N LEU A 70 23.26 20.41 -0.62
CA LEU A 70 23.43 19.01 -1.04
C LEU A 70 24.89 18.54 -0.95
N VAL A 71 25.86 19.41 -1.24
CA VAL A 71 27.29 19.08 -1.33
C VAL A 71 28.06 19.37 -0.04
N VAL A 72 27.65 20.37 0.75
CA VAL A 72 28.35 20.88 1.95
C VAL A 72 27.54 20.60 3.24
N GLY A 73 26.26 20.23 3.14
CA GLY A 73 25.39 19.96 4.28
C GLY A 73 25.37 18.52 4.79
N GLY A 74 26.05 17.57 4.15
CA GLY A 74 26.07 16.20 4.62
C GLY A 74 26.88 15.30 3.70
N VAL A 75 28.00 14.80 4.23
CA VAL A 75 28.82 13.69 3.72
C VAL A 75 28.03 12.78 2.76
N ASN A 76 28.42 12.82 1.48
CA ASN A 76 28.04 11.93 0.38
C ASN A 76 26.94 10.90 0.74
N LEU A 77 25.67 11.30 0.65
CA LEU A 77 24.54 10.38 0.87
C LEU A 77 24.68 9.13 -0.01
N LEU A 78 25.11 9.31 -1.25
CA LEU A 78 25.40 8.23 -2.18
C LEU A 78 26.54 7.31 -1.73
N GLU A 79 27.59 7.84 -1.10
CA GLU A 79 28.70 7.04 -0.59
C GLU A 79 28.29 6.30 0.69
N LYS A 80 27.48 6.93 1.55
CA LYS A 80 26.88 6.27 2.72
C LYS A 80 25.92 5.16 2.33
N ASP A 81 25.10 5.36 1.31
CA ASP A 81 24.18 4.33 0.81
C ASP A 81 24.96 3.14 0.21
N VAL A 82 26.06 3.41 -0.51
CA VAL A 82 26.96 2.36 -1.03
C VAL A 82 27.64 1.62 0.12
N GLN A 83 28.18 2.35 1.10
CA GLN A 83 28.79 1.75 2.30
C GLN A 83 27.79 0.92 3.10
N GLN A 84 26.55 1.39 3.26
CA GLN A 84 25.50 0.63 3.96
C GLN A 84 25.18 -0.66 3.22
N ARG A 85 25.02 -0.62 1.90
CA ARG A 85 24.77 -1.83 1.10
C ARG A 85 25.93 -2.81 1.11
N GLU A 86 27.16 -2.32 1.09
CA GLU A 86 28.35 -3.17 1.20
C GLU A 86 28.42 -3.84 2.58
N MET A 87 28.11 -3.11 3.65
CA MET A 87 28.02 -3.66 5.01
C MET A 87 26.89 -4.67 5.15
N GLU A 88 25.70 -4.39 4.59
CA GLU A 88 24.56 -5.31 4.55
C GLU A 88 24.92 -6.60 3.81
N ALA A 89 25.54 -6.50 2.63
CA ALA A 89 25.97 -7.65 1.85
C ALA A 89 27.02 -8.50 2.57
N GLN A 90 27.95 -7.87 3.30
CA GLN A 90 28.93 -8.59 4.13
C GLN A 90 28.26 -9.34 5.28
N LEU A 91 27.31 -8.70 5.96
CA LEU A 91 26.55 -9.33 7.04
C LEU A 91 25.70 -10.49 6.53
N ASP A 92 25.03 -10.34 5.40
CA ASP A 92 24.25 -11.41 4.78
C ASP A 92 25.14 -12.60 4.40
N SER A 93 26.32 -12.34 3.82
CA SER A 93 27.29 -13.38 3.51
C SER A 93 27.79 -14.11 4.77
N GLU A 94 28.08 -13.38 5.85
CA GLU A 94 28.51 -13.97 7.12
C GLU A 94 27.39 -14.82 7.74
N LEU A 95 26.14 -14.34 7.69
CA LEU A 95 24.97 -15.08 8.16
C LEU A 95 24.76 -16.37 7.36
N GLU A 96 24.92 -16.32 6.04
CA GLU A 96 24.84 -17.52 5.20
C GLU A 96 25.95 -18.52 5.53
N GLU A 97 27.18 -18.06 5.74
CA GLU A 97 28.30 -18.92 6.12
C GLU A 97 28.04 -19.58 7.47
N ARG A 98 27.63 -18.82 8.49
CA ARG A 98 27.24 -19.39 9.79
C ARG A 98 26.11 -20.39 9.67
N ARG A 99 25.08 -20.10 8.87
CA ARG A 99 23.97 -21.03 8.65
C ARG A 99 24.43 -22.32 7.98
N ARG A 100 25.35 -22.26 7.02
CA ARG A 100 25.96 -23.44 6.40
C ARG A 100 26.78 -24.23 7.40
N GLU A 101 27.56 -23.58 8.24
CA GLU A 101 28.33 -24.24 9.30
C GLU A 101 27.43 -24.92 10.33
N GLU A 102 26.37 -24.25 10.77
CA GLU A 102 25.36 -24.80 11.68
C GLU A 102 24.68 -26.03 11.07
N GLN A 103 24.29 -25.97 9.79
CA GLN A 103 23.73 -27.12 9.07
C GLN A 103 24.71 -28.28 8.99
N ARG A 104 25.97 -28.02 8.63
CA ARG A 104 27.01 -29.05 8.58
C ARG A 104 27.26 -29.69 9.95
N LEU A 105 27.28 -28.88 11.01
CA LEU A 105 27.44 -29.38 12.37
C LEU A 105 26.22 -30.21 12.81
N ALA A 106 25.00 -29.77 12.46
CA ALA A 106 23.78 -30.51 12.76
C ALA A 106 23.75 -31.87 12.05
N GLU A 107 24.12 -31.93 10.77
CA GLU A 107 24.24 -33.20 10.03
C GLU A 107 25.30 -34.12 10.62
N GLU A 108 26.43 -33.58 11.10
CA GLU A 108 27.47 -34.39 11.73
C GLU A 108 26.99 -34.96 13.07
N VAL A 109 26.33 -34.15 13.89
CA VAL A 109 25.72 -34.59 15.15
C VAL A 109 24.67 -35.67 14.88
N GLU A 110 23.85 -35.53 13.84
CA GLU A 110 22.85 -36.54 13.46
C GLU A 110 23.52 -37.86 13.06
N LYS A 111 24.56 -37.81 12.21
CA LYS A 111 25.33 -39.00 11.81
C LYS A 111 26.03 -39.66 13.00
N GLU A 112 26.58 -38.88 13.92
CA GLU A 112 27.17 -39.40 15.16
C GLU A 112 26.11 -40.04 16.07
N GLU A 113 24.92 -39.46 16.18
CA GLU A 113 23.79 -40.04 16.90
C GLU A 113 23.35 -41.37 16.29
N GLU A 114 23.23 -41.43 14.97
CA GLU A 114 22.90 -42.65 14.22
C GLU A 114 23.98 -43.72 14.37
N ALA A 115 25.26 -43.35 14.24
CA ALA A 115 26.38 -44.26 14.41
C ALA A 115 26.47 -44.80 15.85
N ARG A 116 26.22 -43.95 16.86
CA ARG A 116 26.12 -44.39 18.26
C ARG A 116 24.95 -45.34 18.49
N LEU A 117 23.81 -45.09 17.86
CA LEU A 117 22.65 -45.98 17.90
C LEU A 117 22.93 -47.32 17.22
N GLY A 118 23.69 -47.34 16.12
CA GLY A 118 24.10 -48.55 15.41
C GLY A 118 25.19 -49.36 16.14
N LEU A 119 26.13 -48.70 16.81
CA LEU A 119 27.19 -49.39 17.57
C LEU A 119 26.63 -50.16 18.80
N ASP A 120 25.52 -49.68 19.36
CA ASP A 120 24.77 -50.35 20.43
C ASP A 120 24.13 -51.70 19.97
N GLU A 121 24.30 -52.15 18.72
CA GLU A 121 23.68 -53.39 18.20
C GLU A 121 24.46 -54.69 18.51
N GLN A 122 25.71 -54.58 18.96
CA GLN A 122 26.50 -55.73 19.40
C GLN A 122 26.25 -55.99 20.90
N TYR A 123 25.13 -56.64 21.23
CA TYR A 123 24.82 -57.01 22.61
C TYR A 123 25.55 -58.32 22.99
N ASN A 124 26.32 -58.30 24.08
CA ASN A 124 27.08 -59.48 24.53
C ASN A 124 26.25 -60.41 25.44
N SER A 125 25.03 -59.99 25.82
CA SER A 125 24.09 -60.73 26.66
C SER A 125 22.64 -60.32 26.38
N LEU A 126 21.70 -61.27 26.54
CA LEU A 126 20.25 -61.02 26.38
C LEU A 126 19.75 -59.90 27.31
N GLN A 127 20.33 -59.77 28.50
CA GLN A 127 19.96 -58.72 29.46
C GLN A 127 20.41 -57.33 28.96
N GLU A 128 21.59 -57.26 28.35
CA GLU A 128 22.14 -56.03 27.76
C GLU A 128 21.34 -55.59 26.53
N GLU A 129 20.85 -56.56 25.75
CA GLU A 129 19.94 -56.32 24.62
C GLU A 129 18.60 -55.71 25.05
N ILE A 130 17.99 -56.25 26.12
CA ILE A 130 16.73 -55.72 26.66
C ILE A 130 16.93 -54.28 27.15
N GLU A 131 18.02 -54.01 27.86
CA GLU A 131 18.34 -52.67 28.36
C GLU A 131 18.64 -51.69 27.23
N GLY A 132 19.41 -52.10 26.22
CA GLY A 132 19.74 -51.29 25.05
C GLY A 132 18.50 -50.94 24.23
N LYS A 133 17.65 -51.93 23.93
CA LYS A 133 16.36 -51.72 23.26
C LYS A 133 15.43 -50.82 24.07
N THR A 134 15.40 -50.97 25.40
CA THR A 134 14.60 -50.10 26.28
C THR A 134 15.11 -48.65 26.26
N ARG A 135 16.43 -48.44 26.25
CA ARG A 135 17.03 -47.10 26.12
C ARG A 135 16.72 -46.47 24.76
N LYS A 136 16.86 -47.22 23.66
CA LYS A 136 16.50 -46.79 22.31
C LYS A 136 15.02 -46.40 22.23
N LEU A 137 14.13 -47.24 22.77
CA LEU A 137 12.70 -46.96 22.82
C LEU A 137 12.38 -45.67 23.59
N LYS A 138 13.02 -45.43 24.74
CA LYS A 138 12.86 -44.18 25.50
C LYS A 138 13.31 -42.96 24.71
N LYS A 139 14.46 -43.05 24.01
CA LYS A 139 14.96 -41.97 23.16
C LYS A 139 14.00 -41.67 22.00
N LEU A 140 13.57 -42.70 21.26
CA LEU A 140 12.63 -42.56 20.15
C LEU A 140 11.27 -42.03 20.62
N TRP A 141 10.78 -42.48 21.78
CA TRP A 141 9.56 -41.97 22.36
C TRP A 141 9.68 -40.49 22.76
N GLY A 142 10.86 -40.07 23.25
CA GLY A 142 11.17 -38.65 23.46
C GLY A 142 11.10 -37.85 22.17
N LYS A 143 11.80 -38.30 21.11
CA LYS A 143 11.76 -37.66 19.77
C LYS A 143 10.33 -37.62 19.19
N PHE A 144 9.54 -38.67 19.38
CA PHE A 144 8.13 -38.69 18.98
C PHE A 144 7.30 -37.67 19.77
N LYS A 145 7.53 -37.53 21.08
CA LYS A 145 6.80 -36.58 21.91
C LYS A 145 7.14 -35.14 21.58
N THR A 146 8.40 -34.83 21.27
CA THR A 146 8.80 -33.50 20.80
C THR A 146 8.17 -33.19 19.46
N ALA A 147 8.28 -34.10 18.48
CA ALA A 147 7.63 -33.93 17.17
C ALA A 147 6.10 -33.78 17.28
N GLN A 148 5.45 -34.54 18.19
CA GLN A 148 4.02 -34.40 18.44
C GLN A 148 3.67 -33.01 19.02
N ALA A 149 4.49 -32.47 19.91
CA ALA A 149 4.31 -31.13 20.45
C ALA A 149 4.52 -30.06 19.36
N GLU A 150 5.55 -30.20 18.53
CA GLU A 150 5.83 -29.31 17.40
C GLU A 150 4.66 -29.26 16.42
N VAL A 151 4.08 -30.42 16.05
CA VAL A 151 2.88 -30.46 15.19
C VAL A 151 1.71 -29.73 15.83
N GLN A 152 1.50 -29.91 17.14
CA GLN A 152 0.43 -29.22 17.85
C GLN A 152 0.65 -27.70 17.90
N ASP A 153 1.89 -27.26 18.11
CA ASP A 153 2.25 -25.85 18.12
C ASP A 153 2.04 -25.21 16.75
N LEU A 154 2.51 -25.87 15.67
CA LEU A 154 2.28 -25.43 14.30
C LEU A 154 0.79 -25.33 13.96
N GLN A 155 -0.02 -26.29 14.41
CA GLN A 155 -1.46 -26.27 14.18
C GLN A 155 -2.14 -25.10 14.91
N ASN A 156 -1.69 -24.78 16.12
CA ASN A 156 -2.19 -23.63 16.89
C ASN A 156 -1.79 -22.30 16.23
N GLU A 157 -0.56 -22.19 15.72
CA GLU A 157 -0.09 -21.02 14.98
C GLU A 157 -0.91 -20.82 13.71
N PHE A 158 -1.08 -21.87 12.90
CA PHE A 158 -1.89 -21.83 11.69
C PHE A 158 -3.34 -21.40 11.98
N GLN A 159 -3.92 -21.90 13.07
CA GLN A 159 -5.27 -21.52 13.46
C GLN A 159 -5.36 -20.04 13.84
N ARG A 160 -4.37 -19.48 14.55
CA ARG A 160 -4.31 -18.05 14.88
C ARG A 160 -4.17 -17.20 13.62
N GLU A 161 -3.27 -17.56 12.71
CA GLU A 161 -3.09 -16.85 11.44
C GLU A 161 -4.38 -16.85 10.61
N LYS A 162 -5.06 -18.00 10.56
CA LYS A 162 -6.36 -18.11 9.90
C LYS A 162 -7.40 -17.19 10.54
N GLU A 163 -7.45 -17.11 11.86
CA GLU A 163 -8.34 -16.19 12.58
C GLU A 163 -8.03 -14.73 12.25
N ASP A 164 -6.76 -14.33 12.25
CA ASP A 164 -6.32 -12.97 11.91
C ASP A 164 -6.68 -12.57 10.46
N ILE A 165 -6.50 -13.50 9.51
CA ILE A 165 -6.90 -13.30 8.11
C ILE A 165 -8.43 -13.16 8.02
N LEU A 166 -9.18 -14.02 8.71
CA LEU A 166 -10.64 -13.95 8.71
C LEU A 166 -11.14 -12.64 9.32
N ASP A 167 -10.51 -12.15 10.38
CA ASP A 167 -10.85 -10.86 10.99
C ASP A 167 -10.53 -9.68 10.07
N THR A 168 -9.41 -9.75 9.35
CA THR A 168 -9.08 -8.78 8.29
C THR A 168 -10.13 -8.78 7.18
N ILE A 169 -10.56 -9.95 6.71
CA ILE A 169 -11.63 -10.08 5.71
C ILE A 169 -12.95 -9.50 6.23
N ARG A 170 -13.32 -9.78 7.49
CA ARG A 170 -14.54 -9.24 8.11
C ARG A 170 -14.48 -7.72 8.21
N GLU A 171 -13.35 -7.16 8.60
CA GLU A 171 -13.12 -5.71 8.67
C GLU A 171 -13.26 -5.06 7.30
N LEU A 172 -12.52 -5.56 6.30
CA LEU A 172 -12.57 -5.05 4.92
C LEU A 172 -13.97 -5.16 4.33
N SER A 173 -14.66 -6.27 4.58
CA SER A 173 -16.06 -6.47 4.16
C SER A 173 -16.99 -5.43 4.78
N ARG A 174 -16.81 -5.11 6.08
CA ARG A 174 -17.60 -4.08 6.76
C ARG A 174 -17.35 -2.70 6.17
N GLN A 175 -16.09 -2.36 5.92
CA GLN A 175 -15.71 -1.10 5.29
C GLN A 175 -16.23 -0.98 3.85
N LEU A 176 -16.16 -2.06 3.07
CA LEU A 176 -16.71 -2.11 1.71
C LEU A 176 -18.22 -1.86 1.73
N LYS A 177 -18.97 -2.58 2.59
CA LYS A 177 -20.41 -2.41 2.75
C LYS A 177 -20.77 -0.98 3.17
N LEU A 178 -20.01 -0.40 4.10
CA LEU A 178 -20.19 1.00 4.51
C LEU A 178 -19.98 1.96 3.33
N ARG A 179 -18.89 1.80 2.57
CA ARG A 179 -18.62 2.62 1.39
C ARG A 179 -19.72 2.46 0.33
N GLN A 180 -20.19 1.25 0.08
CA GLN A 180 -21.32 0.99 -0.83
C GLN A 180 -22.63 1.65 -0.37
N LEU A 181 -22.93 1.61 0.93
CA LEU A 181 -24.11 2.28 1.49
C LEU A 181 -24.00 3.81 1.35
N ILE A 182 -22.83 4.39 1.58
CA ILE A 182 -22.58 5.82 1.34
C ILE A 182 -22.74 6.14 -0.16
N MET A 183 -22.17 5.33 -1.05
CA MET A 183 -22.30 5.56 -2.50
C MET A 183 -23.77 5.50 -2.94
N THR A 184 -24.52 4.49 -2.54
CA THR A 184 -25.94 4.31 -2.94
C THR A 184 -26.88 5.36 -2.35
N SER A 185 -26.56 5.92 -1.17
CA SER A 185 -27.39 6.96 -0.54
C SER A 185 -27.15 8.36 -1.11
N TYR A 186 -25.92 8.69 -1.52
CA TYR A 186 -25.56 10.05 -1.95
C TYR A 186 -25.30 10.19 -3.46
N ILE A 187 -25.04 9.10 -4.19
CA ILE A 187 -24.69 9.12 -5.62
C ILE A 187 -25.77 8.37 -6.42
N PRO A 188 -26.46 9.02 -7.36
CA PRO A 188 -27.37 8.34 -8.27
C PRO A 188 -26.64 7.25 -9.09
N LEU A 189 -27.29 6.09 -9.27
CA LEU A 189 -26.73 4.93 -9.97
C LEU A 189 -26.15 5.27 -11.36
N GLU A 190 -26.85 6.13 -12.12
CA GLU A 190 -26.41 6.63 -13.43
C GLU A 190 -25.05 7.31 -13.42
N GLN A 191 -24.72 8.03 -12.33
CA GLN A 191 -23.43 8.71 -12.20
C GLN A 191 -22.35 7.74 -11.73
N LEU A 192 -22.71 6.77 -10.88
CA LEU A 192 -21.78 5.72 -10.45
C LEU A 192 -21.30 4.90 -11.65
N SER A 193 -22.20 4.45 -12.52
CA SER A 193 -21.83 3.71 -13.74
C SER A 193 -20.97 4.52 -14.71
N LYS A 194 -21.11 5.85 -14.74
CA LYS A 194 -20.21 6.71 -15.53
C LYS A 194 -18.81 6.78 -14.91
N ILE A 195 -18.72 6.86 -13.59
CA ILE A 195 -17.45 6.87 -12.86
C ILE A 195 -16.71 5.55 -13.06
N GLU A 196 -17.40 4.41 -12.92
CA GLU A 196 -16.84 3.06 -13.13
C GLU A 196 -16.29 2.86 -14.54
N ARG A 197 -16.98 3.36 -15.58
CA ARG A 197 -16.48 3.31 -16.96
C ARG A 197 -15.26 4.21 -17.22
N CYS A 198 -15.06 5.22 -16.39
CA CYS A 198 -13.95 6.17 -16.50
C CYS A 198 -12.82 5.88 -15.52
N SER A 199 -12.96 4.86 -14.66
CA SER A 199 -11.90 4.43 -13.75
C SER A 199 -11.02 3.38 -14.40
N GLU A 200 -9.71 3.63 -14.37
CA GLU A 200 -8.67 2.71 -14.80
C GLU A 200 -7.80 2.35 -13.60
N TRP A 201 -7.45 1.07 -13.49
CA TRP A 201 -6.52 0.60 -12.47
C TRP A 201 -5.08 0.84 -12.94
N ASP A 202 -4.28 1.52 -12.13
CA ASP A 202 -2.86 1.68 -12.39
C ASP A 202 -2.04 0.70 -11.53
N GLU A 203 -1.51 -0.34 -12.19
CA GLU A 203 -0.70 -1.39 -11.56
C GLU A 203 0.58 -0.82 -10.93
N ALA A 204 1.18 0.23 -11.51
CA ALA A 204 2.45 0.78 -11.02
C ALA A 204 2.32 1.54 -9.70
N THR A 205 1.12 2.06 -9.39
CA THR A 205 0.85 2.80 -8.15
C THR A 205 -0.18 2.12 -7.25
N GLU A 206 -0.68 0.95 -7.66
CA GLU A 206 -1.73 0.18 -6.98
C GLU A 206 -2.96 1.03 -6.61
N GLN A 207 -3.35 1.92 -7.51
CA GLN A 207 -4.42 2.90 -7.27
C GLN A 207 -5.38 3.02 -8.45
N TRP A 208 -6.66 3.19 -8.14
CA TRP A 208 -7.68 3.58 -9.11
C TRP A 208 -7.49 5.03 -9.55
N ARG A 209 -7.37 5.26 -10.86
CA ARG A 209 -7.32 6.59 -11.48
C ARG A 209 -8.59 6.84 -12.26
N ILE A 210 -9.21 8.00 -12.04
CA ILE A 210 -10.38 8.43 -12.82
C ILE A 210 -9.89 9.32 -13.96
N ASN A 211 -10.14 8.89 -15.19
CA ASN A 211 -9.77 9.63 -16.38
C ASN A 211 -10.48 10.98 -16.45
N ARG A 212 -9.75 12.00 -16.95
CA ARG A 212 -10.28 13.36 -17.19
C ARG A 212 -10.80 14.05 -15.93
N LEU A 213 -10.38 13.62 -14.73
CA LEU A 213 -10.75 14.22 -13.44
C LEU A 213 -10.45 15.74 -13.36
N GLN A 214 -9.46 16.21 -14.11
CA GLN A 214 -9.11 17.64 -14.21
C GLN A 214 -10.24 18.52 -14.78
N TYR A 215 -11.16 17.95 -15.55
CA TYR A 215 -12.31 18.66 -16.12
C TYR A 215 -13.57 18.53 -15.24
N ALA A 216 -13.49 17.82 -14.11
CA ALA A 216 -14.60 17.70 -13.18
C ALA A 216 -14.88 19.07 -12.51
N GLY A 217 -16.17 19.41 -12.38
CA GLY A 217 -16.62 20.73 -11.91
C GLY A 217 -16.04 21.18 -10.57
N ASN A 218 -15.65 20.26 -9.68
CA ASN A 218 -15.01 20.59 -8.41
C ASN A 218 -13.60 21.17 -8.57
N LYS A 219 -12.82 20.73 -9.57
CA LYS A 219 -11.48 21.27 -9.87
C LYS A 219 -11.56 22.57 -10.68
N VAL A 220 -12.62 22.73 -11.49
CA VAL A 220 -12.87 23.95 -12.29
C VAL A 220 -13.42 25.09 -11.43
N LYS A 221 -14.36 24.83 -10.51
CA LYS A 221 -14.87 25.84 -9.56
C LYS A 221 -13.78 26.40 -8.65
N ARG A 222 -12.86 25.57 -8.17
CA ARG A 222 -11.74 26.02 -7.33
C ARG A 222 -10.75 26.94 -8.06
N ARG A 223 -10.75 26.94 -9.41
CA ARG A 223 -10.02 27.93 -10.22
C ARG A 223 -10.83 29.21 -10.44
N ALA A 224 -12.16 29.12 -10.50
CA ALA A 224 -13.05 30.27 -10.66
C ALA A 224 -13.19 31.10 -9.37
N GLU A 225 -13.19 30.45 -8.21
CA GLU A 225 -13.27 31.11 -6.89
C GLU A 225 -11.93 31.72 -6.40
N GLY A 226 -10.87 31.60 -7.21
CA GLY A 226 -9.58 32.26 -6.97
C GLY A 226 -9.53 33.72 -7.44
N GLY A 227 -10.64 34.27 -7.92
CA GLY A 227 -10.75 35.67 -8.34
C GLY A 227 -12.17 36.19 -8.13
N ALA A 228 -12.26 37.35 -7.49
CA ALA A 228 -13.45 38.17 -7.24
C ALA A 228 -14.30 37.80 -6.00
N ASP A 229 -14.05 38.63 -5.00
CA ASP A 229 -14.93 39.15 -3.94
C ASP A 229 -16.44 39.23 -4.27
N ALA A 230 -17.25 39.30 -3.21
CA ALA A 230 -18.70 39.56 -3.12
C ALA A 230 -19.69 38.36 -3.20
N SER A 231 -20.02 37.82 -2.02
CA SER A 231 -21.31 37.14 -1.78
C SER A 231 -22.43 38.15 -1.45
N PRO A 232 -23.62 38.07 -2.05
CA PRO A 232 -24.83 38.58 -1.41
C PRO A 232 -25.69 37.42 -0.89
N MET A 233 -25.90 37.43 0.43
CA MET A 233 -26.94 36.67 1.12
C MET A 233 -28.28 36.82 0.40
N ARG A 234 -28.95 35.69 0.10
CA ARG A 234 -30.37 35.69 -0.25
C ARG A 234 -31.15 34.84 0.72
N ASN A 235 -31.62 35.51 1.77
CA ASN A 235 -32.57 35.03 2.74
C ASN A 235 -33.94 34.85 2.06
N ARG A 236 -34.50 33.63 2.02
CA ARG A 236 -35.89 33.42 1.59
C ARG A 236 -36.64 32.58 2.62
N LYS A 237 -37.49 33.29 3.37
CA LYS A 237 -38.44 32.77 4.36
C LYS A 237 -39.39 31.73 3.74
N GLY A 238 -39.87 30.86 4.61
CA GLY A 238 -40.57 29.63 4.30
C GLY A 238 -41.88 29.76 3.53
N LYS A 239 -42.26 28.65 2.90
CA LYS A 239 -43.64 28.30 2.62
C LYS A 239 -43.79 26.79 2.84
N GLN A 240 -44.49 26.44 3.92
CA GLN A 240 -44.93 25.09 4.21
C GLN A 240 -46.00 24.68 3.17
N SER A 241 -45.87 23.47 2.64
CA SER A 241 -47.03 22.69 2.19
C SER A 241 -46.68 21.21 2.27
N ALA A 242 -47.43 20.52 3.12
CA ALA A 242 -47.37 19.09 3.35
C ALA A 242 -47.81 18.29 2.12
N LYS A 243 -47.14 17.15 1.88
CA LYS A 243 -47.77 15.85 1.58
C LYS A 243 -46.86 14.74 2.10
N ASN A 244 -47.24 14.19 3.26
CA ASN A 244 -46.72 12.94 3.79
C ASN A 244 -47.08 11.80 2.82
N ALA A 245 -46.07 11.13 2.29
CA ALA A 245 -46.16 9.75 1.86
C ALA A 245 -45.07 9.01 2.63
N GLU A 246 -45.44 8.46 3.79
CA GLU A 246 -44.59 7.55 4.55
C GLU A 246 -44.23 6.37 3.66
N LYS A 247 -42.97 6.33 3.21
CA LYS A 247 -42.38 5.07 2.75
C LYS A 247 -42.12 4.23 4.00
N PRO A 248 -42.49 2.94 4.03
CA PRO A 248 -42.25 2.12 5.21
C PRO A 248 -40.75 2.09 5.48
N ALA A 249 -40.38 2.40 6.73
CA ALA A 249 -39.00 2.29 7.19
C ALA A 249 -38.52 0.87 6.90
N LEU A 250 -37.44 0.75 6.14
CA LEU A 250 -36.79 -0.53 5.91
C LEU A 250 -36.38 -1.08 7.28
N ASP A 251 -37.01 -2.18 7.66
CA ASP A 251 -36.70 -2.91 8.89
C ASP A 251 -35.29 -3.50 8.75
N ILE A 252 -34.31 -2.76 9.25
CA ILE A 252 -32.88 -3.11 9.23
C ILE A 252 -32.69 -4.47 9.91
N SER A 253 -33.50 -4.80 10.92
CA SER A 253 -33.47 -6.08 11.62
C SER A 253 -33.78 -7.25 10.68
N LYS A 254 -34.74 -7.07 9.76
CA LYS A 254 -35.11 -8.08 8.76
C LYS A 254 -34.08 -8.21 7.63
N ALA A 255 -33.40 -7.12 7.26
CA ALA A 255 -32.30 -7.15 6.29
C ALA A 255 -31.01 -7.76 6.88
N MET A 256 -30.79 -7.63 8.19
CA MET A 256 -29.63 -8.19 8.89
C MET A 256 -29.81 -9.65 9.32
N ALA A 257 -31.02 -10.21 9.28
CA ALA A 257 -31.28 -11.60 9.66
C ALA A 257 -30.55 -12.65 8.79
N ALA A 258 -30.19 -12.29 7.55
CA ALA A 258 -29.40 -13.15 6.64
C ALA A 258 -27.88 -12.92 6.72
N VAL A 259 -27.40 -12.06 7.62
CA VAL A 259 -25.98 -11.65 7.70
C VAL A 259 -25.15 -12.54 8.64
N TYR A 260 -25.80 -13.40 9.42
CA TYR A 260 -25.14 -14.50 10.13
C TYR A 260 -25.26 -15.79 9.32
N PHE A 261 -24.51 -15.87 8.22
CA PHE A 261 -23.99 -17.15 7.79
C PHE A 261 -22.87 -17.49 8.79
N SER A 262 -23.24 -18.09 9.92
CA SER A 262 -22.30 -18.99 10.58
C SER A 262 -21.90 -19.97 9.51
N TYR A 263 -20.59 -20.11 9.28
CA TYR A 263 -20.07 -21.23 8.51
C TYR A 263 -20.56 -22.48 9.26
N GLU A 264 -21.69 -23.05 8.84
CA GLU A 264 -21.95 -24.46 9.13
C GLU A 264 -20.88 -25.16 8.30
N PRO A 265 -19.83 -25.70 8.94
CA PRO A 265 -18.82 -26.44 8.20
C PRO A 265 -19.58 -27.53 7.44
N ASP A 266 -19.39 -27.53 6.13
CA ASP A 266 -20.00 -28.51 5.24
C ASP A 266 -19.75 -29.91 5.82
N PRO A 267 -20.79 -30.65 6.26
CA PRO A 267 -20.59 -31.93 6.90
C PRO A 267 -19.92 -32.93 5.96
N GLU A 268 -19.99 -32.73 4.64
CA GLU A 268 -19.25 -33.52 3.65
C GLU A 268 -17.74 -33.21 3.69
N ALA A 269 -17.34 -31.94 3.85
CA ALA A 269 -15.93 -31.54 3.96
C ALA A 269 -15.27 -31.94 5.29
N MET A 270 -16.07 -32.17 6.35
CA MET A 270 -15.60 -32.77 7.62
C MET A 270 -15.69 -34.31 7.62
N ALA A 271 -16.49 -34.92 6.74
CA ALA A 271 -16.62 -36.37 6.63
C ALA A 271 -15.48 -37.01 5.83
N GLU A 272 -14.78 -36.23 5.00
CA GLU A 272 -13.46 -36.59 4.46
C GLU A 272 -12.38 -36.40 5.53
N ALA A 273 -12.52 -37.08 6.68
CA ALA A 273 -11.33 -37.43 7.44
C ALA A 273 -10.54 -38.42 6.58
N ASP A 274 -9.30 -38.04 6.26
CA ASP A 274 -8.40 -38.82 5.39
C ASP A 274 -8.51 -40.31 5.73
N PRO A 275 -8.71 -41.21 4.75
CA PRO A 275 -8.87 -42.65 5.02
C PRO A 275 -7.73 -43.22 5.89
N GLU A 276 -6.56 -42.60 5.80
CA GLU A 276 -5.38 -42.90 6.60
C GLU A 276 -5.55 -42.50 8.08
N GLU A 277 -6.11 -41.34 8.38
CA GLU A 277 -6.38 -40.92 9.76
C GLU A 277 -7.41 -41.83 10.44
N GLN A 278 -8.45 -42.25 9.71
CA GLN A 278 -9.43 -43.20 10.25
C GLN A 278 -8.79 -44.57 10.53
N ALA A 279 -7.89 -45.03 9.66
CA ALA A 279 -7.14 -46.27 9.87
C ALA A 279 -6.22 -46.18 11.10
N ILE A 280 -5.55 -45.03 11.32
CA ILE A 280 -4.71 -44.79 12.50
C ILE A 280 -5.55 -44.82 13.78
N VAL A 281 -6.68 -44.11 13.83
CA VAL A 281 -7.56 -44.08 15.01
C VAL A 281 -8.17 -45.47 15.30
N GLN A 282 -8.51 -46.23 14.27
CA GLN A 282 -8.98 -47.61 14.42
C GLN A 282 -7.87 -48.54 14.93
N ALA A 283 -6.64 -48.41 14.43
CA ALA A 283 -5.48 -49.17 14.89
C ALA A 283 -5.15 -48.86 16.35
N GLU A 284 -5.21 -47.59 16.78
CA GLU A 284 -5.03 -47.19 18.17
C GLU A 284 -6.10 -47.77 19.10
N ARG A 285 -7.36 -47.80 18.66
CA ARG A 285 -8.45 -48.44 19.41
C ARG A 285 -8.23 -49.95 19.53
N ALA A 286 -7.85 -50.62 18.45
CA ALA A 286 -7.55 -52.05 18.46
C ALA A 286 -6.38 -52.37 19.41
N ASN A 287 -5.30 -51.58 19.36
CA ASN A 287 -4.15 -51.71 20.26
C ASN A 287 -4.53 -51.50 21.73
N LYS A 288 -5.41 -50.54 22.05
CA LYS A 288 -5.93 -50.33 23.41
C LYS A 288 -6.74 -51.53 23.92
N ILE A 289 -7.58 -52.11 23.07
CA ILE A 289 -8.40 -53.29 23.42
C ILE A 289 -7.48 -54.49 23.66
N GLU A 290 -6.53 -54.74 22.77
CA GLU A 290 -5.60 -55.86 22.91
C GLU A 290 -4.73 -55.72 24.17
N HIS A 291 -4.26 -54.52 24.48
CA HIS A 291 -3.55 -54.25 25.72
C HIS A 291 -4.42 -54.51 26.96
N ALA A 292 -5.69 -54.10 26.95
CA ALA A 292 -6.62 -54.36 28.04
C ALA A 292 -6.89 -55.87 28.23
N GLU A 293 -7.03 -56.62 27.14
CA GLU A 293 -7.19 -58.08 27.18
C GLU A 293 -5.94 -58.78 27.72
N ARG A 294 -4.75 -58.36 27.31
CA ARG A 294 -3.47 -58.89 27.86
C ARG A 294 -3.39 -58.65 29.37
N GLN A 295 -3.78 -57.46 29.85
CA GLN A 295 -3.81 -57.16 31.28
C GLN A 295 -4.85 -58.00 32.03
N ARG A 296 -6.02 -58.25 31.43
CA ARG A 296 -7.04 -59.12 31.99
C ARG A 296 -6.56 -60.56 32.11
N LYS A 297 -5.99 -61.13 31.05
CA LYS A 297 -5.40 -62.48 31.05
C LYS A 297 -4.30 -62.60 32.10
N LYS A 298 -3.42 -61.60 32.21
CA LYS A 298 -2.36 -61.56 33.23
C LYS A 298 -2.90 -61.54 34.65
N ARG A 299 -4.00 -60.81 34.90
CA ARG A 299 -4.71 -60.81 36.20
C ARG A 299 -5.38 -62.15 36.50
N GLU A 300 -5.98 -62.79 35.50
CA GLU A 300 -6.59 -64.12 35.63
C GLU A 300 -5.52 -65.18 35.93
N GLN A 301 -4.37 -65.13 35.24
CA GLN A 301 -3.22 -66.00 35.49
C GLN A 301 -2.67 -65.81 36.92
N MET A 302 -2.47 -64.57 37.37
CA MET A 302 -2.02 -64.32 38.75
C MET A 302 -3.01 -64.84 39.80
N LYS A 303 -4.33 -64.78 39.53
CA LYS A 303 -5.33 -65.39 40.43
C LYS A 303 -5.24 -66.90 40.47
N LEU A 304 -4.96 -67.53 39.33
CA LEU A 304 -4.82 -68.97 39.18
C LEU A 304 -3.56 -69.48 39.89
N ASP A 305 -2.44 -68.79 39.70
CA ASP A 305 -1.18 -69.08 40.39
C ASP A 305 -1.29 -68.86 41.90
N ALA A 306 -1.99 -67.80 42.33
CA ALA A 306 -2.26 -67.55 43.75
C ALA A 306 -3.17 -68.63 44.38
N ALA A 307 -4.15 -69.15 43.63
CA ALA A 307 -5.00 -70.24 44.09
C ALA A 307 -4.24 -71.57 44.20
N LEU A 308 -3.25 -71.81 43.32
CA LEU A 308 -2.36 -72.97 43.39
C LEU A 308 -1.39 -72.93 44.58
N LEU A 309 -1.04 -71.74 45.08
CA LEU A 309 -0.18 -71.56 46.27
C LEU A 309 -0.94 -71.70 47.60
N LEU A 310 -2.28 -71.69 47.58
CA LEU A 310 -3.15 -71.77 48.76
C LEU A 310 -3.74 -73.16 49.00
N ASN A 311 -3.53 -74.11 48.07
CA ASN A 311 -3.87 -75.54 48.20
C ASN A 311 -2.62 -76.38 48.42
#